data_AF-A0A3D4NZX5-F1
#
_entry.id   AF-A0A3D4NZX5-F1
#
_cell.length_a   1.000
_cell.length_b   1.000
_cell.length_c   1.000
_cell.angle_alpha   90.00
_cell.angle_beta   90.00
_cell.angle_gamma   90.00
#
_symmetry.space_group_name_H-M   'P 1'
#
loop_
_entity.id
_entity.type
_entity.pdbx_description
1 polymer ?
#
loop_
_entity_poly.entity_id
_entity_poly.type
_entity_poly.pdbx_seq_one_letter_code
_entity_poly.pdbx_strand_id
1 'polypeptide(L)'
;MRRSNSIPATFFLVFIPIFSVLPARAQFTAEEIAQRPFWEEFLKTAEIVRFEEIGEGVTKPLKLYLQKADVQSKACWKNPSGLRDGFQEGWQYEIAAYRLDKLIGLNMVPPAVERDFNGKPGALVYWATSERSLLKVMEEKIQIPESALEHTDNMKYLARAWDCLVANDDRTQQNVLYTKDWRMIAIDHSQAFRSSKEYTENLIFGRNGLKRTAD
;
A
#
# COMPACT_ATOMS: atom_id res chain seq x y z
N MET A 1 -79.24 14.04 8.15
CA MET A 1 -78.51 14.62 7.00
C MET A 1 -77.39 15.52 7.55
N ARG A 2 -76.16 15.35 7.05
CA ARG A 2 -74.90 16.10 7.31
C ARG A 2 -74.10 15.74 8.57
N ARG A 3 -72.77 15.63 8.55
CA ARG A 3 -71.71 15.47 7.52
C ARG A 3 -70.46 15.07 8.34
N SER A 4 -69.85 13.91 8.12
CA SER A 4 -68.56 13.58 8.75
C SER A 4 -67.42 14.17 7.90
N ASN A 5 -66.58 15.00 8.50
CA ASN A 5 -65.38 15.54 7.85
C ASN A 5 -64.26 14.49 7.91
N SER A 6 -63.91 13.92 6.75
CA SER A 6 -62.69 13.12 6.58
C SER A 6 -61.57 14.02 6.06
N ILE A 7 -60.49 14.16 6.85
CA ILE A 7 -59.25 14.81 6.44
C ILE A 7 -58.45 13.81 5.59
N PRO A 8 -57.96 14.15 4.39
CA PRO A 8 -57.11 13.25 3.62
C PRO A 8 -55.71 13.23 4.24
N ALA A 9 -55.23 12.05 4.63
CA ALA A 9 -53.86 11.84 5.04
C ALA A 9 -52.97 11.80 3.78
N THR A 10 -52.32 12.92 3.46
CA THR A 10 -51.32 12.98 2.39
C THR A 10 -50.03 12.33 2.89
N PHE A 11 -49.75 11.11 2.43
CA PHE A 11 -48.46 10.44 2.65
C PHE A 11 -47.39 11.13 1.81
N PHE A 12 -46.49 11.87 2.45
CA PHE A 12 -45.24 12.32 1.83
C PHE A 12 -44.23 11.16 1.84
N LEU A 13 -43.98 10.58 0.67
CA LEU A 13 -42.83 9.70 0.46
C LEU A 13 -41.55 10.56 0.50
N VAL A 14 -40.83 10.48 1.62
CA VAL A 14 -39.48 11.06 1.73
C VAL A 14 -38.54 10.19 0.89
N PHE A 15 -38.20 10.66 -0.30
CA PHE A 15 -37.06 10.12 -1.06
C PHE A 15 -35.78 10.50 -0.32
N ILE A 16 -35.21 9.56 0.42
CA ILE A 16 -33.84 9.68 0.91
C ILE A 16 -32.93 9.37 -0.28
N PRO A 17 -32.15 10.34 -0.80
CA PRO A 17 -31.16 10.03 -1.81
C PRO A 17 -30.13 9.10 -1.16
N ILE A 18 -30.12 7.84 -1.59
CA ILE A 18 -29.00 6.94 -1.34
C ILE A 18 -27.87 7.51 -2.19
N PHE A 19 -27.03 8.35 -1.58
CA PHE A 19 -25.73 8.65 -2.14
C PHE A 19 -24.98 7.32 -2.19
N SER A 20 -24.94 6.70 -3.37
CA SER A 20 -23.93 5.71 -3.68
C SER A 20 -22.60 6.46 -3.60
N VAL A 21 -21.97 6.41 -2.43
CA VAL A 21 -20.57 6.75 -2.28
C VAL A 21 -19.87 5.84 -3.28
N LEU A 22 -19.43 6.40 -4.41
CA LEU A 22 -18.55 5.68 -5.31
C LEU A 22 -17.42 5.19 -4.40
N PRO A 23 -17.23 3.86 -4.26
CA PRO A 23 -16.19 3.37 -3.37
C PRO A 23 -14.92 4.07 -3.83
N ALA A 24 -14.26 4.77 -2.88
CA ALA A 24 -12.86 5.12 -3.09
C ALA A 24 -12.23 3.83 -3.62
N ARG A 25 -11.68 3.87 -4.83
CA ARG A 25 -11.07 2.69 -5.43
C ARG A 25 -9.86 2.38 -4.57
N ALA A 26 -10.11 1.59 -3.53
CA ALA A 26 -9.11 1.15 -2.59
C ALA A 26 -8.09 0.37 -3.40
N GLN A 27 -6.83 0.63 -3.10
CA GLN A 27 -5.73 0.09 -3.88
C GLN A 27 -5.72 -1.43 -3.73
N PHE A 28 -5.94 -1.96 -2.53
CA PHE A 28 -6.46 -3.32 -2.31
C PHE A 28 -7.99 -3.34 -2.38
N THR A 29 -8.58 -4.38 -2.99
CA THR A 29 -10.04 -4.55 -3.05
C THR A 29 -10.63 -4.82 -1.67
N ALA A 30 -11.96 -4.71 -1.54
CA ALA A 30 -12.64 -5.05 -0.29
C ALA A 30 -12.36 -6.51 0.14
N GLU A 31 -12.29 -7.43 -0.82
CA GLU A 31 -11.97 -8.84 -0.59
C GLU A 31 -10.52 -9.02 -0.11
N GLU A 32 -9.56 -8.35 -0.75
CA GLU A 32 -8.15 -8.37 -0.35
C GLU A 32 -7.97 -7.77 1.05
N ILE A 33 -8.68 -6.68 1.37
CA ILE A 33 -8.71 -6.05 2.70
C ILE A 33 -9.30 -7.02 3.73
N ALA A 34 -10.41 -7.71 3.41
CA ALA A 34 -11.03 -8.67 4.31
C ALA A 34 -10.13 -9.86 4.64
N GLN A 35 -9.21 -10.22 3.73
CA GLN A 35 -8.22 -11.28 3.94
C GLN A 35 -6.98 -10.85 4.75
N ARG A 36 -6.82 -9.57 5.11
CA ARG A 36 -5.64 -9.10 5.85
C ARG A 36 -5.35 -9.89 7.13
N PRO A 37 -6.31 -10.17 8.03
CA PRO A 37 -6.04 -10.96 9.23
C PRO A 37 -5.52 -12.36 8.91
N PHE A 38 -6.03 -12.98 7.84
CA PHE A 38 -5.53 -14.27 7.36
C PHE A 38 -4.08 -14.16 6.90
N TRP A 39 -3.74 -13.16 6.07
CA TRP A 39 -2.37 -12.98 5.58
C TRP A 39 -1.39 -12.61 6.70
N GLU A 40 -1.79 -11.76 7.65
CA GLU A 40 -0.98 -11.45 8.83
C GLU A 40 -0.62 -12.72 9.63
N GLU A 41 -1.60 -13.60 9.87
CA GLU A 41 -1.36 -14.86 10.58
C GLU A 41 -0.58 -15.87 9.75
N PHE A 42 -0.88 -15.97 8.45
CA PHE A 42 -0.17 -16.85 7.52
C PHE A 42 1.31 -16.48 7.46
N LEU A 43 1.66 -15.20 7.28
CA LEU A 43 3.06 -14.75 7.25
C LEU A 43 3.78 -15.05 8.58
N LYS A 44 3.09 -14.92 9.71
CA LYS A 44 3.67 -15.20 11.03
C LYS A 44 3.94 -16.67 11.29
N THR A 45 3.19 -17.58 10.66
CA THR A 45 3.13 -18.98 11.12
C THR A 45 3.37 -20.03 10.04
N ALA A 46 3.23 -19.69 8.76
CA ALA A 46 3.49 -20.61 7.67
C ALA A 46 4.94 -21.09 7.68
N GLU A 47 5.14 -22.35 7.26
CA GLU A 47 6.44 -22.96 7.12
C GLU A 47 7.18 -22.34 5.94
N ILE A 48 8.46 -22.03 6.11
CA ILE A 48 9.33 -21.55 5.03
C ILE A 48 9.94 -22.76 4.35
N VAL A 49 9.44 -23.11 3.16
CA VAL A 49 9.83 -24.34 2.45
C VAL A 49 10.95 -24.13 1.43
N ARG A 50 11.17 -22.88 1.00
CA ARG A 50 12.24 -22.51 0.06
C ARG A 50 12.54 -21.02 0.16
N PHE A 51 13.76 -20.62 -0.22
CA PHE A 51 14.11 -19.22 -0.44
C PHE A 51 14.98 -19.04 -1.68
N GLU A 52 15.02 -17.82 -2.22
CA GLU A 52 15.94 -17.39 -3.27
C GLU A 52 16.28 -15.91 -3.09
N GLU A 53 17.45 -15.48 -3.58
CA GLU A 53 17.79 -14.07 -3.67
C GLU A 53 16.97 -13.41 -4.79
N ILE A 54 16.42 -12.21 -4.54
CA ILE A 54 15.61 -11.50 -5.54
C ILE A 54 16.47 -10.88 -6.64
N GLY A 55 17.77 -10.70 -6.39
CA GLY A 55 18.75 -10.16 -7.35
C GLY A 55 18.65 -8.65 -7.58
N GLU A 56 17.52 -8.01 -7.24
CA GLU A 56 17.27 -6.57 -7.33
C GLU A 56 17.22 -5.90 -5.95
N GLY A 57 17.75 -4.68 -5.86
CA GLY A 57 17.73 -3.84 -4.64
C GLY A 57 19.02 -3.88 -3.82
N VAL A 58 19.43 -2.73 -3.27
CA VAL A 58 20.67 -2.56 -2.48
C VAL A 58 20.64 -3.40 -1.21
N THR A 59 19.45 -3.58 -0.61
CA THR A 59 19.24 -4.32 0.64
C THR A 59 19.29 -5.85 0.50
N LYS A 60 19.49 -6.37 -0.73
CA LYS A 60 19.53 -7.81 -1.06
C LYS A 60 18.37 -8.61 -0.42
N PRO A 61 17.11 -8.22 -0.67
CA PRO A 61 15.97 -8.90 -0.08
C PRO A 61 15.86 -10.35 -0.55
N LEU A 62 15.34 -11.22 0.34
CA LEU A 62 15.11 -12.62 0.04
C LEU A 62 13.64 -12.86 -0.27
N LYS A 63 13.37 -13.67 -1.29
CA LYS A 63 12.03 -14.18 -1.55
C LYS A 63 11.88 -15.51 -0.85
N LEU A 64 10.98 -15.57 0.12
CA LEU A 64 10.62 -16.78 0.84
C LEU A 64 9.35 -17.39 0.22
N TYR A 65 9.34 -18.70 0.14
CA TYR A 65 8.19 -19.51 -0.28
C TYR A 65 7.61 -20.16 0.97
N LEU A 66 6.31 -19.95 1.18
CA LEU A 66 5.60 -20.29 2.40
C LEU A 66 4.52 -21.33 2.12
N GLN A 67 4.35 -22.27 3.03
CA GLN A 67 3.29 -23.29 3.01
C GLN A 67 2.56 -23.33 4.35
N LYS A 68 1.22 -23.35 4.31
CA LYS A 68 0.40 -23.74 5.47
C LYS A 68 -0.86 -24.44 4.98
N ALA A 69 -1.06 -25.69 5.39
CA ALA A 69 -2.11 -26.55 4.87
C ALA A 69 -2.10 -26.60 3.33
N ASP A 70 -3.18 -26.22 2.67
CA ASP A 70 -3.34 -26.16 1.22
C ASP A 70 -2.91 -24.82 0.59
N VAL A 71 -2.54 -23.83 1.41
CA VAL A 71 -2.17 -22.49 0.94
C VAL A 71 -0.66 -22.38 0.74
N GLN A 72 -0.28 -22.02 -0.48
CA GLN A 72 1.08 -21.61 -0.85
C GLN A 72 1.11 -20.12 -1.19
N SER A 73 2.15 -19.43 -0.71
CA SER A 73 2.39 -18.04 -1.10
C SER A 73 3.86 -17.68 -1.04
N LYS A 74 4.19 -16.50 -1.56
CA LYS A 74 5.52 -15.91 -1.52
C LYS A 74 5.52 -14.70 -0.60
N ALA A 75 6.68 -14.37 -0.06
CA ALA A 75 6.87 -13.16 0.71
C ALA A 75 8.29 -12.63 0.55
N CYS A 76 8.46 -11.33 0.72
CA CYS A 76 9.75 -10.65 0.71
C CYS A 76 10.23 -10.48 2.15
N TRP A 77 11.34 -11.13 2.50
CA TRP A 77 11.96 -10.98 3.80
C TRP A 77 13.11 -9.96 3.74
N LYS A 78 13.10 -9.02 4.67
CA LYS A 78 14.04 -7.91 4.77
C LYS A 78 14.50 -7.74 6.21
N ASN A 79 15.80 -7.50 6.41
CA ASN A 79 16.36 -7.14 7.72
C ASN A 79 17.33 -5.95 7.70
N PRO A 80 17.05 -4.86 6.95
CA PRO A 80 17.85 -3.64 7.08
C PRO A 80 17.74 -3.11 8.52
N SER A 81 18.84 -2.54 9.00
CA SER A 81 18.94 -2.02 10.36
C SER A 81 20.14 -1.09 10.45
N GLY A 82 19.95 0.04 11.12
CA GLY A 82 20.98 1.02 11.41
C GLY A 82 21.30 1.92 10.22
N LEU A 83 22.43 2.62 10.31
CA LEU A 83 22.91 3.47 9.23
C LEU A 83 23.61 2.62 8.16
N ARG A 84 23.12 2.66 6.92
CA ARG A 84 23.73 2.02 5.75
C ARG A 84 23.84 3.04 4.62
N ASP A 85 25.04 3.17 4.05
CA ASP A 85 25.33 4.09 2.94
C ASP A 85 24.83 5.54 3.17
N GLY A 86 24.85 6.01 4.42
CA GLY A 86 24.40 7.35 4.81
C GLY A 86 22.91 7.47 5.13
N PHE A 87 22.14 6.38 5.02
CA PHE A 87 20.72 6.37 5.29
C PHE A 87 20.36 5.53 6.50
N GLN A 88 19.43 6.03 7.32
CA GLN A 88 18.88 5.28 8.44
C GLN A 88 17.84 4.29 7.90
N GLU A 89 18.14 3.00 8.00
CA GLU A 89 17.22 1.95 7.57
C GLU A 89 16.71 1.11 8.74
N GLY A 90 15.51 0.54 8.60
CA GLY A 90 14.91 -0.36 9.57
C GLY A 90 13.82 -1.23 8.96
N TRP A 91 13.92 -2.55 9.15
CA TRP A 91 12.86 -3.47 8.73
C TRP A 91 11.53 -3.19 9.47
N GLN A 92 11.59 -2.65 10.68
CA GLN A 92 10.44 -2.23 11.46
C GLN A 92 9.58 -1.19 10.71
N TYR A 93 10.19 -0.40 9.83
CA TYR A 93 9.49 0.63 9.08
C TYR A 93 8.56 0.05 8.01
N GLU A 94 8.86 -1.12 7.45
CA GLU A 94 7.93 -1.86 6.58
C GLU A 94 6.62 -2.20 7.33
N ILE A 95 6.77 -2.67 8.57
CA ILE A 95 5.65 -3.05 9.43
C ILE A 95 4.88 -1.81 9.90
N ALA A 96 5.59 -0.75 10.28
CA ALA A 96 4.98 0.52 10.68
C ALA A 96 4.20 1.15 9.53
N ALA A 97 4.75 1.15 8.31
CA ALA A 97 4.10 1.61 7.09
C ALA A 97 2.80 0.84 6.84
N TYR A 98 2.84 -0.50 6.89
CA TYR A 98 1.63 -1.31 6.74
C TYR A 98 0.57 -1.01 7.80
N ARG A 99 0.98 -0.93 9.08
CA ARG A 99 0.04 -0.66 10.17
C ARG A 99 -0.61 0.71 10.06
N LEU A 100 0.16 1.74 9.69
CA LEU A 100 -0.35 3.08 9.52
C LEU A 100 -1.26 3.18 8.28
N ASP A 101 -0.87 2.58 7.14
CA ASP A 101 -1.71 2.48 5.93
C ASP A 101 -3.07 1.87 6.25
N LYS A 102 -3.06 0.75 6.98
CA LYS A 102 -4.27 0.05 7.44
C LYS A 102 -5.11 0.92 8.37
N LEU A 103 -4.47 1.66 9.28
CA LEU A 103 -5.15 2.53 10.25
C LEU A 103 -5.91 3.67 9.57
N ILE A 104 -5.30 4.31 8.57
CA ILE A 104 -5.89 5.47 7.89
C ILE A 104 -6.71 5.11 6.64
N GLY A 105 -6.75 3.82 6.28
CA GLY A 105 -7.57 3.31 5.19
C GLY A 105 -7.06 3.65 3.78
N LEU A 106 -5.77 3.93 3.62
CA LEU A 106 -5.17 4.09 2.29
C LEU A 106 -5.15 2.78 1.51
N ASN A 107 -4.94 1.66 2.20
CA ASN A 107 -5.01 0.33 1.62
C ASN A 107 -4.10 0.11 0.39
N MET A 108 -2.88 0.65 0.41
CA MET A 108 -1.91 0.53 -0.69
C MET A 108 -0.59 -0.14 -0.30
N VAL A 109 -0.39 -0.44 0.99
CA VAL A 109 0.81 -1.13 1.50
C VAL A 109 0.47 -2.60 1.79
N PRO A 110 1.24 -3.58 1.27
CA PRO A 110 0.98 -4.99 1.53
C PRO A 110 1.11 -5.36 3.02
N PRO A 111 0.42 -6.42 3.48
CA PRO A 111 0.62 -6.96 4.83
C PRO A 111 2.09 -7.22 5.14
N ALA A 112 2.55 -6.71 6.28
CA ALA A 112 3.92 -6.89 6.76
C ALA A 112 3.89 -7.29 8.24
N VAL A 113 4.68 -8.31 8.59
CA VAL A 113 4.81 -8.82 9.96
C VAL A 113 6.28 -8.99 10.32
N GLU A 114 6.57 -9.03 11.61
CA GLU A 114 7.88 -9.45 12.09
C GLU A 114 7.98 -10.98 11.98
N ARG A 115 9.09 -11.47 11.44
CA ARG A 115 9.37 -12.90 11.30
C ARG A 115 10.86 -13.16 11.39
N ASP A 116 11.24 -14.11 12.25
CA ASP A 116 12.60 -14.65 12.27
C ASP A 116 12.86 -15.50 11.03
N PHE A 117 14.03 -15.31 10.43
CA PHE A 117 14.57 -16.20 9.43
C PHE A 117 16.07 -16.39 9.66
N ASN A 118 16.49 -17.65 9.81
CA ASN A 118 17.87 -18.03 10.12
C ASN A 118 18.44 -17.32 11.38
N GLY A 119 17.62 -17.21 12.44
CA GLY A 119 18.03 -16.63 13.73
C GLY A 119 18.19 -15.12 13.71
N LYS A 120 17.61 -14.45 12.71
CA LYS A 120 17.59 -12.99 12.61
C LYS A 120 16.15 -12.50 12.48
N PRO A 121 15.73 -11.49 13.27
CA PRO A 121 14.46 -10.83 13.05
C PRO A 121 14.50 -10.00 11.76
N GLY A 122 13.34 -9.87 11.13
CA GLY A 122 13.14 -9.04 9.96
C GLY A 122 11.67 -8.83 9.68
N ALA A 123 11.38 -7.98 8.70
CA ALA A 123 10.04 -7.83 8.15
C ALA A 123 9.82 -8.88 7.06
N LEU A 124 8.72 -9.61 7.18
CA LEU A 124 8.19 -10.46 6.11
C LEU A 124 6.98 -9.78 5.51
N VAL A 125 7.13 -9.30 4.28
CA VAL A 125 6.12 -8.54 3.52
C VAL A 125 5.45 -9.46 2.52
N TYR A 126 4.12 -9.48 2.52
CA TYR A 126 3.31 -10.24 1.58
C TYR A 126 3.67 -9.91 0.13
N TRP A 127 3.82 -10.94 -0.70
CA TRP A 127 4.05 -10.76 -2.12
C TRP A 127 2.74 -10.40 -2.83
N ALA A 128 2.42 -9.10 -2.83
CA ALA A 128 1.19 -8.63 -3.44
C ALA A 128 1.14 -8.94 -4.95
N THR A 129 -0.04 -9.35 -5.41
CA THR A 129 -0.30 -9.56 -6.84
C THR A 129 -0.16 -8.25 -7.59
N SER A 130 0.79 -8.18 -8.51
CA SER A 130 1.02 -7.03 -9.38
C SER A 130 1.46 -7.52 -10.76
N GLU A 131 1.25 -6.69 -11.77
CA GLU A 131 1.58 -7.00 -13.17
C GLU A 131 2.90 -6.35 -13.59
N ARG A 132 3.17 -5.15 -13.07
CA ARG A 132 4.27 -4.29 -13.54
C ARG A 132 4.64 -3.24 -12.50
N SER A 133 5.88 -2.75 -12.52
CA SER A 133 6.28 -1.53 -11.82
C SER A 133 6.01 -0.28 -12.69
N LEU A 134 5.98 0.90 -12.08
CA LEU A 134 5.97 2.17 -12.79
C LEU A 134 7.22 2.32 -13.67
N LEU A 135 8.38 1.83 -13.19
CA LEU A 135 9.61 1.81 -13.99
C LEU A 135 9.38 1.08 -15.33
N LYS A 136 8.83 -0.13 -15.28
CA LYS A 136 8.50 -0.92 -16.48
C LYS A 136 7.51 -0.20 -17.39
N VAL A 137 6.47 0.43 -16.82
CA VAL A 137 5.50 1.23 -17.59
C VAL A 137 6.20 2.34 -18.37
N MET A 138 7.15 3.03 -17.75
CA MET A 138 7.91 4.11 -18.36
C MET A 138 8.90 3.61 -19.42
N GLU A 139 9.70 2.60 -19.11
CA GLU A 139 10.73 2.05 -19.99
C GLU A 139 10.14 1.42 -21.26
N GLU A 140 9.07 0.62 -21.10
CA GLU A 140 8.38 -0.05 -22.21
C GLU A 140 7.31 0.85 -22.86
N LYS A 141 7.12 2.09 -22.37
CA LYS A 141 6.12 3.06 -22.86
C LYS A 141 4.71 2.48 -22.92
N ILE A 142 4.38 1.64 -21.93
CA ILE A 142 3.10 0.96 -21.84
C ILE A 142 1.99 2.01 -21.75
N GLN A 143 1.03 1.93 -22.67
CA GLN A 143 -0.14 2.79 -22.64
C GLN A 143 -1.06 2.41 -21.49
N ILE A 144 -1.35 3.37 -20.61
CA ILE A 144 -2.38 3.24 -19.60
C ILE A 144 -3.73 3.37 -20.32
N PRO A 145 -4.67 2.41 -20.17
CA PRO A 145 -6.00 2.50 -20.77
C PRO A 145 -6.71 3.77 -20.33
N GLU A 146 -7.47 4.39 -21.24
CA GLU A 146 -8.20 5.64 -20.95
C GLU A 146 -9.07 5.55 -19.70
N SER A 147 -9.77 4.41 -19.52
CA SER A 147 -10.58 4.11 -18.34
C SER A 147 -9.83 4.09 -16.99
N ALA A 148 -8.50 4.03 -17.01
CA ALA A 148 -7.65 4.00 -15.82
C ALA A 148 -6.81 5.27 -15.63
N LEU A 149 -6.73 6.15 -16.64
CA LEU A 149 -5.86 7.34 -16.60
C LEU A 149 -6.13 8.22 -15.38
N GLU A 150 -7.38 8.65 -15.17
CA GLU A 150 -7.76 9.49 -14.04
C GLU A 150 -7.44 8.81 -12.70
N HIS A 151 -7.75 7.52 -12.57
CA HIS A 151 -7.45 6.77 -11.35
C HIS A 151 -5.95 6.74 -11.07
N THR A 152 -5.14 6.37 -12.07
CA THR A 152 -3.68 6.27 -11.90
C THR A 152 -3.04 7.62 -11.59
N ASP A 153 -3.53 8.72 -12.18
CA ASP A 153 -3.01 10.06 -11.89
C ASP A 153 -3.38 10.51 -10.46
N ASN A 154 -4.62 10.26 -10.02
CA ASN A 154 -5.02 10.50 -8.64
C ASN A 154 -4.18 9.69 -7.63
N MET A 155 -3.90 8.42 -7.92
CA MET A 155 -3.08 7.58 -7.06
C MET A 155 -1.62 8.03 -6.99
N LYS A 156 -1.08 8.65 -8.04
CA LYS A 156 0.26 9.28 -8.02
C LYS A 156 0.35 10.34 -6.93
N TYR A 157 -0.66 11.21 -6.81
CA TYR A 157 -0.68 12.23 -5.76
C TYR A 157 -0.89 11.63 -4.38
N LEU A 158 -1.70 10.58 -4.27
CA LEU A 158 -1.91 9.87 -3.01
C LEU A 158 -0.63 9.18 -2.52
N ALA A 159 0.15 8.57 -3.42
CA ALA A 159 1.45 7.99 -3.09
C ALA A 159 2.44 9.05 -2.62
N ARG A 160 2.48 10.23 -3.26
CA ARG A 160 3.31 11.35 -2.80
C ARG A 160 2.90 11.85 -1.43
N ALA A 161 1.60 11.98 -1.18
CA ALA A 161 1.07 12.36 0.13
C ALA A 161 1.42 11.33 1.21
N TRP A 162 1.32 10.04 0.87
CA TRP A 162 1.77 8.94 1.73
C TRP A 162 3.25 9.04 2.05
N ASP A 163 4.11 9.18 1.03
CA ASP A 163 5.56 9.27 1.22
C ASP A 163 5.93 10.51 2.06
N CYS A 164 5.26 11.65 1.89
CA CYS A 164 5.38 12.80 2.79
C CYS A 164 4.99 12.44 4.24
N LEU A 165 3.85 11.79 4.44
CA LEU A 165 3.34 11.43 5.77
C LEU A 165 4.31 10.50 6.52
N VAL A 166 4.87 9.52 5.84
CA VAL A 166 5.83 8.58 6.44
C VAL A 166 7.27 9.01 6.25
N ALA A 167 7.55 10.25 5.81
CA ALA A 167 8.90 10.74 5.56
C ALA A 167 9.78 9.75 4.75
N ASN A 168 9.21 9.15 3.70
CA ASN A 168 9.89 8.23 2.79
C ASN A 168 10.31 8.95 1.51
N ASP A 169 11.53 9.47 1.49
CA ASP A 169 12.09 10.11 0.30
C ASP A 169 12.81 9.14 -0.63
N ASP A 170 12.88 7.84 -0.31
CA ASP A 170 13.55 6.85 -1.14
C ASP A 170 12.62 6.16 -2.17
N ARG A 171 11.38 6.66 -2.33
CA ARG A 171 10.45 6.09 -3.31
C ARG A 171 11.03 6.14 -4.73
N THR A 172 11.32 4.97 -5.28
CA THR A 172 11.69 4.75 -6.68
C THR A 172 10.48 4.32 -7.51
N GLN A 173 10.57 4.47 -8.84
CA GLN A 173 9.55 3.98 -9.78
C GLN A 173 9.44 2.45 -9.78
N GLN A 174 10.50 1.73 -9.39
CA GLN A 174 10.45 0.26 -9.25
C GLN A 174 9.54 -0.16 -8.08
N ASN A 175 9.49 0.67 -7.03
CA ASN A 175 8.75 0.43 -5.79
C ASN A 175 7.29 0.95 -5.82
N VAL A 176 6.82 1.39 -6.99
CA VAL A 176 5.41 1.68 -7.29
C VAL A 176 4.93 0.60 -8.24
N LEU A 177 4.05 -0.27 -7.77
CA LEU A 177 3.53 -1.40 -8.54
C LEU A 177 2.11 -1.10 -9.03
N TYR A 178 1.77 -1.65 -10.19
CA TYR A 178 0.42 -1.65 -10.73
C TYR A 178 -0.13 -3.08 -10.81
N THR A 179 -1.34 -3.26 -10.32
CA THR A 179 -2.13 -4.47 -10.56
C THR A 179 -2.58 -4.54 -12.02
N LYS A 180 -3.12 -5.69 -12.44
CA LYS A 180 -3.68 -5.87 -13.80
C LYS A 180 -4.74 -4.82 -14.15
N ASP A 181 -5.52 -4.42 -13.15
CA ASP A 181 -6.58 -3.42 -13.21
C ASP A 181 -6.12 -2.01 -12.79
N TRP A 182 -4.81 -1.74 -12.82
CA TRP A 182 -4.19 -0.42 -12.64
C TRP A 182 -4.39 0.24 -11.26
N ARG A 183 -4.65 -0.56 -10.22
CA ARG A 183 -4.55 -0.09 -8.82
C ARG A 183 -3.07 -0.02 -8.43
N MET A 184 -2.73 0.93 -7.57
CA MET A 184 -1.33 1.22 -7.20
C MET A 184 -0.97 0.59 -5.85
N ILE A 185 0.09 -0.22 -5.81
CA ILE A 185 0.64 -0.78 -4.57
C ILE A 185 2.02 -0.16 -4.33
N ALA A 186 2.27 0.30 -3.09
CA ALA A 186 3.56 0.84 -2.68
C ALA A 186 4.28 -0.16 -1.77
N ILE A 187 5.54 -0.44 -2.09
CA ILE A 187 6.39 -1.39 -1.35
C ILE A 187 7.72 -0.73 -0.97
N ASP A 188 8.51 -1.32 -0.07
CA ASP A 188 9.84 -0.80 0.27
C ASP A 188 9.80 0.52 1.04
N HIS A 189 9.52 0.39 2.34
CA HIS A 189 9.49 1.49 3.31
C HIS A 189 10.64 1.39 4.31
N SER A 190 11.69 0.62 4.01
CA SER A 190 12.86 0.43 4.89
C SER A 190 13.59 1.72 5.27
N GLN A 191 13.43 2.80 4.49
CA GLN A 191 13.99 4.14 4.72
C GLN A 191 12.94 5.19 5.11
N ALA A 192 11.74 4.76 5.51
CA ALA A 192 10.69 5.64 5.99
C ALA A 192 10.91 6.06 7.46
N PHE A 193 9.99 6.87 7.96
CA PHE A 193 9.91 7.39 9.33
C PHE A 193 11.13 8.19 9.78
N ARG A 194 11.75 8.93 8.84
CA ARG A 194 12.80 9.88 9.17
C ARG A 194 12.25 10.99 10.07
N SER A 195 12.98 11.28 11.14
CA SER A 195 12.50 12.18 12.21
C SER A 195 13.37 13.43 12.40
N SER A 196 14.29 13.73 11.46
CA SER A 196 15.06 14.97 11.53
C SER A 196 14.16 16.19 11.27
N LYS A 197 14.63 17.40 11.63
CA LYS A 197 13.91 18.65 11.36
C LYS A 197 13.55 18.81 9.89
N GLU A 198 14.43 18.40 9.00
CA GLU A 198 14.24 18.46 7.56
C GLU A 198 12.93 17.78 7.12
N TYR A 199 12.65 16.57 7.61
CA TYR A 199 11.44 15.80 7.25
C TYR A 199 10.21 16.12 8.11
N THR A 200 10.38 16.72 9.28
CA THR A 200 9.26 17.07 10.18
C THR A 200 8.72 18.48 9.95
N GLU A 201 9.53 19.39 9.38
CA GLU A 201 9.16 20.77 9.10
C GLU A 201 8.87 21.01 7.59
N ASN A 202 9.22 20.07 6.71
CA ASN A 202 9.03 20.21 5.25
C ASN A 202 8.37 18.97 4.65
N LEU A 203 7.63 19.17 3.55
CA LEU A 203 7.12 18.08 2.73
C LEU A 203 8.22 17.55 1.81
N ILE A 204 8.22 16.24 1.53
CA ILE A 204 9.10 15.66 0.50
C ILE A 204 8.70 16.19 -0.88
N PHE A 205 7.39 16.17 -1.19
CA PHE A 205 6.81 16.67 -2.43
C PHE A 205 5.94 17.90 -2.14
N GLY A 206 6.11 18.95 -2.94
CA GLY A 206 5.32 20.17 -2.84
C GLY A 206 6.05 21.36 -3.44
N ARG A 207 5.42 22.54 -3.42
CA ARG A 207 5.98 23.78 -4.00
C ARG A 207 7.38 24.10 -3.48
N ASN A 208 7.63 23.85 -2.20
CA ASN A 208 8.93 24.01 -1.54
C ASN A 208 9.45 22.67 -0.99
N GLY A 209 9.11 21.56 -1.64
CA GLY A 209 9.43 20.23 -1.15
C GLY A 209 10.92 19.89 -1.21
N LEU A 210 11.35 18.95 -0.37
CA LEU A 210 12.74 18.46 -0.34
C LEU A 210 13.18 17.93 -1.71
N LYS A 211 12.29 17.19 -2.38
CA LYS A 211 12.46 16.82 -3.79
C LYS A 211 11.83 17.88 -4.66
N ARG A 212 12.67 18.58 -5.44
CA ARG A 212 12.17 19.41 -6.54
C ARG A 212 11.50 18.49 -7.56
N THR A 213 10.19 18.66 -7.76
CA THR A 213 9.55 18.12 -8.96
C THR A 213 10.18 18.85 -10.14
N ALA A 214 10.67 18.10 -11.13
CA ALA A 214 10.83 18.69 -12.46
C ALA A 214 9.42 19.07 -12.90
N ASP A 215 9.17 20.38 -13.00
CA ASP A 215 7.92 20.94 -13.49
C ASP A 215 7.65 20.49 -14.93
#